data_AF-A0A942N8W5-F1
#
_entry.id   AF-A0A942N8W5-F1
#
_cell.length_a   1.000
_cell.length_b   1.000
_cell.length_c   1.000
_cell.angle_alpha   90.00
_cell.angle_beta   90.00
_cell.angle_gamma   90.00
#
_symmetry.space_group_name_H-M   'P 1'
#
loop_
_entity.id
_entity.type
_entity.pdbx_description
1 polymer ?
#
loop_
_entity_poly.entity_id
_entity_poly.type
_entity_poly.pdbx_seq_one_letter_code
_entity_poly.pdbx_strand_id
1 'polypeptide(L)'
;EEQEVGFYKQSTKDMIAGLPPQPKYQRVHVRTDKSLEENLRILLQKGRSTGFRIVAATQRASAKIITGDAKANFPVQICFRVPKEIDSRVVIDEPGAESLAGRGDGLIKSPEYPETERFQAYYFNS
;
A
#
# COMPACT_ATOMS: atom_id res chain seq x y z
N GLU A 1 22.76 -11.15 4.44
CA GLU A 1 24.24 -11.19 4.41
C GLU A 1 24.72 -10.13 5.39
N GLU A 2 25.64 -10.43 6.30
CA GLU A 2 26.20 -9.37 7.16
C GLU A 2 27.15 -8.51 6.32
N GLN A 3 26.86 -7.22 6.21
CA GLN A 3 27.72 -6.28 5.51
C GLN A 3 28.30 -5.28 6.50
N GLU A 4 29.59 -4.98 6.33
CA GLU A 4 30.30 -4.00 7.12
C GLU A 4 30.11 -2.61 6.49
N VAL A 5 29.39 -1.73 7.18
CA VAL A 5 29.07 -0.39 6.68
C VAL A 5 29.92 0.64 7.42
N GLY A 6 30.66 1.45 6.68
CA GLY A 6 31.46 2.55 7.21
C GLY A 6 30.62 3.80 7.44
N PHE A 7 30.76 4.45 8.59
CA PHE A 7 30.15 5.73 8.91
C PHE A 7 31.16 6.73 9.48
N TYR A 8 31.03 7.99 9.06
CA TYR A 8 31.85 9.10 9.53
C TYR A 8 31.09 9.85 10.63
N LYS A 9 31.13 9.34 11.87
CA LYS A 9 30.59 10.03 13.04
C LYS A 9 31.73 10.53 13.93
N GLN A 10 32.03 11.82 13.79
CA GLN A 10 33.06 12.52 14.55
C GLN A 10 32.61 12.68 16.02
N SER A 11 33.47 12.31 16.97
CA SER A 11 33.17 12.53 18.39
C SER A 11 33.29 14.01 18.72
N THR A 12 32.51 14.51 19.68
CA THR A 12 32.63 15.89 20.17
C THR A 12 34.05 16.19 20.66
N LYS A 13 34.74 15.20 21.25
CA LYS A 13 36.16 15.31 21.63
C LYS A 13 37.08 15.47 20.42
N ASP A 14 36.82 14.74 19.33
CA ASP A 14 37.64 14.79 18.11
C ASP A 14 37.46 16.12 17.37
N MET A 15 36.24 16.69 17.41
CA MET A 15 35.95 18.02 16.87
C MET A 15 36.68 19.12 17.64
N ILE A 16 36.67 19.05 18.98
CA ILE A 16 37.37 20.01 19.85
C ILE A 16 38.89 19.91 19.65
N ALA A 17 39.41 18.71 19.39
CA ALA A 17 40.83 18.46 19.16
C ALA A 17 41.30 18.71 17.71
N GLY A 18 40.40 19.11 16.79
CA GLY A 18 40.74 19.35 15.38
C GLY A 18 41.17 18.08 14.62
N LEU A 19 40.82 16.90 15.11
CA LEU A 19 41.22 15.62 14.52
C LEU A 19 40.27 15.24 13.38
N PRO A 20 40.79 14.67 12.27
CA PRO A 20 39.95 14.19 11.18
C PRO A 20 39.02 13.07 11.68
N PRO A 21 37.80 12.95 11.11
CA PRO A 21 36.86 11.92 11.51
C PRO A 21 37.41 10.54 11.17
N GLN A 22 37.60 9.70 12.19
CA GLN A 22 38.02 8.32 11.98
C GLN A 22 36.85 7.49 11.40
N PRO A 23 37.06 6.68 10.35
CA PRO A 23 36.02 5.81 9.82
C PRO A 23 35.66 4.76 10.87
N LYS A 24 34.38 4.70 11.24
CA LYS A 24 33.85 3.66 12.13
C LYS A 24 33.10 2.65 11.29
N TYR A 25 33.26 1.38 11.62
CA TYR A 25 32.60 0.29 10.91
C TYR A 25 31.61 -0.38 11.85
N GLN A 26 30.38 -0.60 11.36
CA GLN A 26 29.37 -1.37 12.07
C GLN A 26 28.92 -2.51 11.16
N ARG A 27 28.94 -3.73 11.69
CA ARG A 27 28.35 -4.88 11.01
C ARG A 27 26.84 -4.74 11.10
N VAL A 28 26.20 -4.63 9.95
CA VAL A 28 24.74 -4.56 9.82
C VAL A 28 24.29 -5.80 9.07
N HIS A 29 23.30 -6.50 9.62
CA HIS A 29 22.67 -7.63 8.95
C HIS A 29 21.74 -7.11 7.85
N VAL A 30 22.20 -7.13 6.61
CA VAL A 30 21.41 -6.70 5.45
C VAL A 30 20.76 -7.95 4.85
N ARG A 31 19.52 -8.24 5.24
CA ARG A 31 18.65 -9.12 4.45
C ARG A 31 17.94 -8.24 3.43
N THR A 32 18.44 -8.25 2.20
CA THR A 32 18.07 -7.29 1.15
C THR A 32 16.87 -7.72 0.32
N ASP A 33 15.97 -8.53 0.88
CA ASP A 33 14.67 -8.75 0.25
C ASP A 33 13.71 -7.76 0.89
N LYS A 34 13.40 -6.69 0.15
CA LYS A 34 12.29 -5.80 0.53
C LYS A 34 11.04 -6.65 0.71
N SER A 35 10.24 -6.31 1.72
CA SER A 35 8.98 -7.01 1.90
C SER A 35 8.12 -6.88 0.64
N LEU A 36 7.24 -7.87 0.41
CA LEU A 36 6.28 -7.80 -0.70
C LEU A 36 5.50 -6.48 -0.68
N GLU A 37 5.12 -6.01 0.51
CA GLU A 37 4.42 -4.74 0.71
C GLU A 37 5.25 -3.54 0.26
N GLU A 38 6.55 -3.52 0.58
CA GLU A 38 7.43 -2.41 0.19
C GLU A 38 7.68 -2.38 -1.32
N ASN A 39 7.88 -3.54 -1.94
CA ASN A 39 7.98 -3.65 -3.39
C ASN A 39 6.68 -3.24 -4.09
N LEU A 40 5.52 -3.73 -3.59
CA LEU A 40 4.22 -3.36 -4.12
C LEU A 40 3.96 -1.86 -3.98
N ARG A 41 4.32 -1.26 -2.85
CA ARG A 41 4.21 0.20 -2.63
C ARG A 41 5.02 0.98 -3.67
N ILE A 42 6.26 0.59 -3.95
CA ILE A 42 7.08 1.26 -4.96
C ILE A 42 6.45 1.14 -6.34
N LEU A 43 5.92 -0.04 -6.69
CA LEU A 43 5.22 -0.26 -7.96
C LEU A 43 3.95 0.60 -8.06
N LEU A 44 3.17 0.74 -6.99
CA LEU A 44 1.96 1.54 -7.03
C LEU A 44 2.27 3.04 -7.12
N GLN A 45 3.29 3.50 -6.40
CA GLN A 45 3.69 4.91 -6.40
C GLN A 45 4.34 5.35 -7.71
N LYS A 46 5.22 4.51 -8.28
CA LYS A 46 6.02 4.86 -9.47
C LYS A 46 5.51 4.25 -10.76
N GLY A 47 4.72 3.17 -10.69
CA GLY A 47 4.28 2.41 -11.86
C GLY A 47 3.34 3.16 -12.78
N ARG A 48 2.61 4.16 -12.26
CA ARG A 48 1.70 4.98 -13.08
C ARG A 48 2.44 5.72 -14.20
N SER A 49 3.62 6.28 -13.93
CA SER A 49 4.40 7.00 -14.94
C SER A 49 5.08 6.07 -15.94
N THR A 50 5.25 4.79 -15.60
CA THR A 50 5.86 3.78 -16.48
C THR A 50 4.84 2.92 -17.23
N GLY A 51 3.54 3.16 -17.04
CA GLY A 51 2.46 2.46 -17.73
C GLY A 51 1.96 1.17 -17.07
N PHE A 52 2.43 0.84 -15.86
CA PHE A 52 1.89 -0.29 -15.10
C PHE A 52 0.53 0.06 -14.49
N ARG A 53 -0.47 -0.78 -14.75
CA ARG A 53 -1.79 -0.72 -14.14
C ARG A 53 -1.99 -1.97 -13.30
N ILE A 54 -2.23 -1.77 -12.00
CA ILE A 54 -2.33 -2.86 -11.04
C ILE A 54 -3.77 -2.98 -10.59
N VAL A 55 -4.31 -4.18 -10.67
CA VAL A 55 -5.60 -4.54 -10.08
C VAL A 55 -5.31 -5.50 -8.93
N ALA A 56 -5.73 -5.12 -7.73
CA ALA A 56 -5.64 -5.96 -6.55
C ALA A 56 -7.05 -6.33 -6.08
N ALA A 57 -7.26 -7.59 -5.70
CA ALA A 57 -8.54 -8.10 -5.24
C ALA A 57 -8.36 -8.94 -3.97
N THR A 58 -9.33 -8.86 -3.05
CA THR A 58 -9.35 -9.64 -1.82
C THR A 58 -10.79 -9.96 -1.42
N GLN A 59 -11.00 -11.14 -0.82
CA GLN A 59 -12.26 -11.48 -0.14
C GLN A 59 -12.29 -11.01 1.32
N ARG A 60 -11.13 -10.67 1.89
CA ARG A 60 -11.02 -10.24 3.28
C ARG A 60 -10.98 -8.72 3.33
N ALA A 61 -12.15 -8.12 3.57
CA ALA A 61 -12.26 -6.71 3.94
C ALA A 61 -11.84 -6.55 5.41
N SER A 62 -10.58 -6.18 5.64
CA SER A 62 -10.06 -5.87 6.99
C SER A 62 -9.06 -4.73 6.89
N ALA A 63 -9.05 -3.82 7.87
CA ALA A 63 -8.11 -2.70 7.91
C ALA A 63 -6.63 -3.14 7.95
N LYS A 64 -6.36 -4.38 8.34
CA LYS A 64 -5.01 -4.98 8.25
C LYS A 64 -4.58 -5.28 6.82
N ILE A 65 -5.53 -5.60 5.94
CA ILE A 65 -5.29 -5.94 4.52
C ILE A 65 -5.43 -4.69 3.65
N ILE A 66 -6.51 -3.94 3.86
CA ILE A 66 -6.81 -2.69 3.16
C ILE A 66 -6.41 -1.57 4.11
N THR A 67 -5.10 -1.33 4.19
CA THR A 67 -4.52 -0.28 5.02
C THR A 67 -4.79 1.10 4.41
N GLY A 68 -4.67 2.17 5.21
CA GLY A 68 -4.78 3.54 4.69
C GLY A 68 -3.74 3.84 3.60
N ASP A 69 -2.54 3.29 3.75
CA ASP A 69 -1.49 3.36 2.73
C ASP A 69 -1.88 2.66 1.43
N ALA A 70 -2.54 1.49 1.51
CA ALA A 70 -3.04 0.82 0.31
C ALA A 70 -4.09 1.68 -0.39
N LYS A 71 -5.05 2.25 0.36
CA LYS A 71 -6.09 3.13 -0.20
C LYS A 71 -5.52 4.37 -0.88
N ALA A 72 -4.50 4.99 -0.29
CA ALA A 72 -3.84 6.16 -0.88
C ALA A 72 -3.18 5.84 -2.24
N ASN A 73 -2.77 4.59 -2.46
CA ASN A 73 -2.11 4.14 -3.68
C ASN A 73 -3.07 3.47 -4.69
N PHE A 74 -4.27 3.05 -4.25
CA PHE A 74 -5.35 2.53 -5.09
C PHE A 74 -6.56 3.46 -5.00
N PRO A 75 -6.56 4.58 -5.74
CA PRO A 75 -7.62 5.59 -5.63
C PRO A 75 -8.96 5.12 -6.23
N VAL A 76 -8.93 4.13 -7.14
CA VAL A 76 -10.13 3.49 -7.65
C VAL A 76 -10.40 2.23 -6.83
N GLN A 77 -11.55 2.22 -6.16
CA GLN A 77 -11.95 1.16 -5.25
C GLN A 77 -13.29 0.58 -5.71
N ILE A 78 -13.37 -0.75 -5.73
CA ILE A 78 -14.57 -1.48 -6.08
C ILE A 78 -14.93 -2.38 -4.91
N CYS A 79 -16.17 -2.30 -4.44
CA CYS A 79 -16.69 -3.15 -3.38
C CYS A 79 -17.93 -3.90 -3.89
N PHE A 80 -17.84 -5.23 -3.93
CA PHE A 80 -19.01 -6.09 -4.10
C PHE A 80 -19.67 -6.35 -2.76
N ARG A 81 -20.79 -7.09 -2.77
CA ARG A 81 -21.54 -7.42 -1.56
C ARG A 81 -20.63 -7.93 -0.43
N VAL A 82 -20.66 -7.25 0.71
CA VAL A 82 -19.98 -7.66 1.95
C VAL A 82 -21.00 -8.02 3.05
N PRO A 83 -20.61 -8.74 4.11
CA PRO A 83 -21.56 -9.14 5.14
C PRO A 83 -21.97 -8.02 6.10
N LYS A 84 -21.10 -7.02 6.32
CA LYS A 84 -21.31 -5.98 7.34
C LYS A 84 -20.96 -4.59 6.81
N GLU A 85 -21.64 -3.57 7.34
CA GLU A 85 -21.37 -2.16 7.04
C GLU A 85 -19.91 -1.76 7.33
N ILE A 86 -19.34 -2.28 8.43
CA ILE A 86 -17.94 -2.02 8.79
C ILE A 86 -16.97 -2.49 7.70
N ASP A 87 -17.29 -3.60 7.02
CA ASP A 87 -16.48 -4.13 5.93
C ASP A 87 -16.59 -3.23 4.69
N SER A 88 -17.77 -2.66 4.43
CA SER A 88 -17.99 -1.68 3.36
C SER A 88 -17.10 -0.45 3.57
N ARG A 89 -17.11 0.11 4.78
CA ARG A 89 -16.27 1.26 5.15
C ARG A 89 -14.78 0.93 5.05
N VAL A 90 -14.39 -0.29 5.39
CA VAL A 90 -12.99 -0.73 5.22
C VAL A 90 -12.56 -0.70 3.75
N VAL A 91 -13.44 -0.99 2.78
CA VAL A 91 -13.07 -0.97 1.35
C VAL A 91 -13.20 0.43 0.73
N ILE A 92 -14.34 1.10 0.89
CA ILE A 92 -14.70 2.34 0.15
C ILE A 92 -14.94 3.57 1.04
N ASP A 93 -14.69 3.45 2.35
CA ASP A 93 -14.92 4.50 3.37
C ASP A 93 -16.38 4.92 3.56
N GLU A 94 -17.31 4.24 2.90
CA GLU A 94 -18.76 4.47 2.95
C GLU A 94 -19.53 3.17 3.23
N PRO A 95 -20.70 3.26 3.89
CA PRO A 95 -21.62 2.14 3.99
C PRO A 95 -22.30 1.86 2.63
N GLY A 96 -23.03 0.74 2.54
CA GLY A 96 -23.90 0.43 1.41
C GLY A 96 -23.56 -0.88 0.70
N ALA A 97 -22.30 -1.33 0.74
CA ALA A 97 -21.93 -2.58 0.09
C ALA A 97 -22.56 -3.81 0.79
N GLU A 98 -22.93 -3.70 2.06
CA GLU A 98 -23.66 -4.74 2.80
C GLU A 98 -25.09 -4.96 2.30
N SER A 99 -25.67 -3.95 1.64
CA SER A 99 -27.04 -3.96 1.12
C SER A 99 -27.14 -4.42 -0.34
N LEU A 100 -26.00 -4.70 -0.99
CA LEU A 100 -25.95 -5.14 -2.39
C LEU A 100 -26.59 -6.52 -2.56
N ALA A 101 -27.17 -6.75 -3.74
CA ALA A 101 -27.81 -8.02 -4.11
C ALA A 101 -26.81 -9.15 -4.37
N GLY A 102 -25.53 -8.82 -4.61
CA GLY A 102 -24.49 -9.76 -5.03
C GLY A 102 -24.56 -10.06 -6.53
N ARG A 103 -23.97 -11.18 -6.97
CA ARG A 103 -23.98 -11.61 -8.39
C ARG A 103 -23.53 -10.52 -9.38
N GLY A 104 -22.49 -9.78 -9.02
CA GLY A 104 -21.94 -8.70 -9.85
C GLY A 104 -22.46 -7.30 -9.51
N ASP A 105 -23.46 -7.17 -8.63
CA ASP A 105 -23.88 -5.87 -8.08
C ASP A 105 -22.79 -5.31 -7.15
N GLY A 106 -22.34 -4.08 -7.42
CA GLY A 106 -21.17 -3.48 -6.80
C GLY A 106 -21.26 -1.96 -6.65
N LEU A 107 -20.40 -1.42 -5.80
CA LEU A 107 -20.14 0.01 -5.65
C LEU A 107 -18.74 0.36 -6.14
N ILE A 108 -18.61 1.48 -6.83
CA ILE A 108 -17.32 2.02 -7.28
C ILE A 108 -17.12 3.43 -6.72
N LYS A 109 -15.94 3.63 -6.13
CA LYS A 109 -15.44 4.94 -5.71
C LYS A 109 -14.19 5.25 -6.50
N SER A 110 -14.18 6.39 -7.18
CA SER A 110 -13.10 6.80 -8.07
C SER A 110 -12.93 8.31 -7.98
N PRO A 111 -11.71 8.87 -8.13
CA PRO A 111 -11.52 10.32 -8.21
C PRO A 111 -12.24 10.97 -9.41
N GLU A 112 -12.68 10.17 -10.38
CA GLU A 112 -13.42 10.65 -11.55
C GLU A 112 -14.90 10.94 -11.22
N TYR A 113 -15.45 10.33 -10.17
CA TYR A 113 -16.83 10.50 -9.75
C TYR A 113 -16.86 11.21 -8.38
N PRO A 114 -17.71 12.24 -8.20
CA PRO A 114 -17.80 12.94 -6.92
C PRO A 114 -18.41 12.06 -5.81
N GLU A 115 -19.28 11.14 -6.19
CA GLU A 115 -20.01 10.24 -5.31
C GLU A 115 -19.69 8.79 -5.62
N THR A 116 -19.98 7.89 -4.67
CA THR A 116 -19.90 6.45 -4.90
C THR A 116 -21.05 6.01 -5.79
N GLU A 117 -20.72 5.38 -6.91
CA GLU A 117 -21.70 4.93 -7.91
C GLU A 117 -21.99 3.44 -7.79
N ARG A 118 -23.24 3.05 -8.00
CA ARG A 118 -23.62 1.63 -8.06
C ARG A 118 -23.56 1.13 -9.49
N PHE A 119 -22.97 -0.04 -9.69
CA PHE A 119 -22.82 -0.65 -11.00
C PHE A 119 -23.15 -2.13 -10.98
N GLN A 120 -23.42 -2.68 -12.16
CA GLN A 120 -23.58 -4.11 -12.37
C GLN A 120 -22.40 -4.61 -13.22
N ALA A 121 -21.62 -5.55 -12.68
CA ALA A 121 -20.51 -6.16 -13.39
C ALA A 121 -21.00 -7.05 -14.55
N TYR A 122 -20.20 -7.09 -15.62
CA TYR A 122 -20.40 -8.04 -16.70
C TYR A 122 -20.26 -9.47 -16.18
N TYR A 123 -21.21 -10.31 -16.58
CA TYR A 123 -21.12 -11.75 -16.35
C TYR A 123 -20.49 -12.41 -17.57
N PHE A 124 -19.39 -13.13 -17.34
CA PHE A 124 -18.73 -13.94 -18.36
C PHE A 124 -18.93 -15.41 -18.02
N ASN A 125 -19.42 -16.18 -19.00
CA ASN A 125 -19.57 -17.62 -18.92
C ASN A 125 -18.81 -18.24 -20.10
N SER A 126 -17.82 -19.08 -19.80
CA SER A 126 -16.93 -19.73 -20.78
C SER A 126 -17.24 -21.21 -20.92
#